data_AF-A0A6C0F1J7-F1
#
_entry.id   AF-A0A6C0F1J7-F1
#
_cell.length_a   1.000
_cell.length_b   1.000
_cell.length_c   1.000
_cell.angle_alpha   90.00
_cell.angle_beta   90.00
_cell.angle_gamma   90.00
#
_symmetry.space_group_name_H-M   'P 1'
#
loop_
_entity.id
_entity.type
_entity.pdbx_description
1 polymer ?
#
loop_
_entity_poly.entity_id
_entity_poly.type
_entity_poly.pdbx_seq_one_letter_code
_entity_poly.pdbx_strand_id
1 'polypeptide(L)'
;MNWTTVIIVILLIIIGYILWRALSSSSNISTGTTKLVTPTTIVATSSTNSFTFSTWIAINTWVNGGNNLIKTPSATPTFALTLGTVTNDLTLAFTTTPATSPVTISNIVPLQTWASIIVSVNNGNSVDVYVNGKLVKTFALNGVYTLLAGDVIVGGAAGTSTGYISTTLDTKSIGPQDAWNIYSSGFGGGGGDDFFNKYKIRFAFVKDNVELSRLDI
;
A
#
# COMPACT_ATOMS: atom_id res chain seq x y z
N MET A 1 13.28 44.95 -19.64
CA MET A 1 12.97 43.72 -18.90
C MET A 1 14.29 43.15 -18.41
N ASN A 2 14.51 43.10 -17.11
CA ASN A 2 15.83 42.75 -16.55
C ASN A 2 16.06 41.24 -16.69
N TRP A 3 17.27 40.82 -17.06
CA TRP A 3 17.62 39.41 -17.22
C TRP A 3 17.31 38.58 -15.96
N THR A 4 17.42 39.18 -14.78
CA THR A 4 17.02 38.59 -13.49
C THR A 4 15.54 38.25 -13.44
N THR A 5 14.66 39.11 -13.98
CA THR A 5 13.20 38.87 -14.02
C THR A 5 12.87 37.71 -14.97
N VAL A 6 13.57 37.62 -16.10
CA VAL A 6 13.38 36.52 -17.08
C VAL A 6 13.77 35.17 -16.46
N ILE A 7 14.89 35.11 -15.74
CA ILE A 7 15.35 33.89 -15.07
C ILE A 7 14.36 33.45 -13.98
N ILE A 8 13.84 34.38 -13.18
CA ILE A 8 12.86 34.06 -12.11
C ILE A 8 11.56 33.52 -12.69
N VAL A 9 11.07 34.10 -13.80
CA VAL A 9 9.84 33.64 -14.47
C VAL A 9 10.02 32.23 -15.04
N ILE A 10 11.16 31.95 -15.69
CA ILE A 10 11.46 30.61 -16.20
C ILE A 10 11.53 29.58 -15.06
N LEU A 11 12.16 29.96 -13.94
CA LEU A 11 12.30 29.09 -12.77
C LEU A 11 10.93 28.78 -12.13
N LEU A 12 10.02 29.77 -12.06
CA LEU A 12 8.65 29.57 -11.59
C LEU A 12 7.83 28.66 -12.51
N ILE A 13 8.01 28.76 -13.84
CA ILE A 13 7.34 27.88 -14.81
C ILE A 13 7.82 26.43 -14.66
N ILE A 14 9.12 26.23 -14.47
CA ILE A 14 9.71 24.89 -14.25
C ILE A 14 9.19 24.29 -12.94
N ILE A 15 9.17 25.07 -11.85
CA ILE A 15 8.61 24.63 -10.56
C ILE A 15 7.12 24.28 -10.73
N GLY A 16 6.35 25.14 -11.39
CA GLY A 16 4.93 24.90 -11.67
C GLY A 16 4.70 23.61 -12.47
N TYR A 17 5.52 23.34 -13.47
CA TYR A 17 5.47 22.10 -14.26
C TYR A 17 5.79 20.85 -13.42
N ILE A 18 6.82 20.92 -12.58
CA ILE A 18 7.21 19.81 -11.68
C ILE A 18 6.10 19.53 -10.68
N LEU A 19 5.51 20.57 -10.07
CA LEU A 19 4.39 20.46 -9.13
C LEU A 19 3.16 19.87 -9.81
N TRP A 20 2.79 20.35 -11.00
CA TRP A 20 1.64 19.84 -11.75
C TRP A 20 1.80 18.35 -12.09
N ARG A 21 2.99 17.93 -12.52
CA ARG A 21 3.28 16.51 -12.82
C ARG A 21 3.25 15.64 -11.57
N ALA A 22 3.76 16.14 -10.44
CA ALA A 22 3.74 15.42 -9.17
C ALA A 22 2.32 15.25 -8.62
N LEU A 23 1.46 16.27 -8.75
CA LEU A 23 0.07 16.27 -8.27
C LEU A 23 -0.89 15.45 -9.16
N SER A 24 -0.61 15.32 -10.45
CA SER A 24 -1.47 14.62 -11.41
C SER A 24 -1.21 13.10 -11.50
N SER A 25 -0.28 12.57 -10.70
CA SER A 25 0.14 11.17 -10.76
C SER A 25 -0.48 10.33 -9.65
N SER A 26 -1.72 9.84 -9.82
CA SER A 26 -2.17 8.46 -9.51
C SER A 26 -3.68 8.33 -9.28
N SER A 27 -4.26 7.29 -9.87
CA SER A 27 -5.64 6.82 -9.72
C SER A 27 -5.74 5.71 -8.66
N ASN A 28 -5.14 5.91 -7.50
CA ASN A 28 -5.15 4.92 -6.43
C ASN A 28 -6.40 5.09 -5.56
N ILE A 29 -7.16 4.01 -5.37
CA ILE A 29 -8.32 4.01 -4.46
C ILE A 29 -7.81 3.56 -3.09
N SER A 30 -7.98 4.42 -2.08
CA SER A 30 -7.50 4.22 -0.70
C SER A 30 -8.64 4.31 0.30
N THR A 31 -8.57 3.52 1.37
CA THR A 31 -9.50 3.63 2.51
C THR A 31 -9.15 4.75 3.49
N GLY A 32 -7.97 5.38 3.36
CA GLY A 32 -7.38 6.11 4.50
C GLY A 32 -7.01 5.18 5.66
N THR A 33 -6.55 5.74 6.79
CA THR A 33 -6.23 4.96 8.00
C THR A 33 -7.49 4.74 8.83
N THR A 34 -7.88 3.48 8.99
CA THR A 34 -9.10 3.10 9.71
C THR A 34 -8.77 2.14 10.85
N LYS A 35 -9.65 2.06 11.85
CA LYS A 35 -9.49 1.08 12.92
C LYS A 35 -9.70 -0.31 12.33
N LEU A 36 -8.82 -1.25 12.64
CA LEU A 36 -8.87 -2.64 12.15
C LEU A 36 -10.23 -3.33 12.44
N VAL A 37 -10.89 -2.92 13.52
CA VAL A 37 -12.18 -3.46 13.97
C VAL A 37 -13.36 -2.93 13.13
N THR A 38 -13.22 -1.76 12.51
CA THR A 38 -14.30 -1.15 11.71
C THR A 38 -14.13 -1.55 10.25
N PRO A 39 -15.03 -2.35 9.67
CA PRO A 39 -14.95 -2.70 8.26
C PRO A 39 -15.08 -1.43 7.42
N THR A 40 -14.20 -1.30 6.44
CA THR A 40 -14.27 -0.27 5.40
C THR A 40 -14.21 -0.92 4.04
N THR A 41 -14.78 -0.27 3.03
CA THR A 41 -14.89 -0.84 1.69
C THR A 41 -14.01 -0.08 0.71
N ILE A 42 -13.27 -0.82 -0.12
CA ILE A 42 -12.67 -0.32 -1.36
C ILE A 42 -13.51 -0.85 -2.51
N VAL A 43 -13.77 -0.03 -3.53
CA VAL A 43 -14.49 -0.47 -4.72
C VAL A 43 -13.49 -0.76 -5.84
N ALA A 44 -13.39 -2.01 -6.27
CA ALA A 44 -12.72 -2.38 -7.50
C ALA A 44 -13.57 -1.89 -8.68
N THR A 45 -13.05 -0.93 -9.45
CA THR A 45 -13.79 -0.26 -10.54
C THR A 45 -13.98 -1.13 -11.77
N SER A 46 -13.12 -2.12 -11.97
CA SER A 46 -13.19 -3.08 -13.07
C SER A 46 -12.69 -4.46 -12.63
N SER A 47 -13.19 -5.50 -13.30
CA SER A 47 -12.67 -6.85 -13.11
C SER A 47 -11.29 -6.97 -13.75
N THR A 48 -10.32 -7.54 -13.03
CA THR A 48 -8.95 -7.67 -13.51
C THR A 48 -8.29 -8.94 -12.99
N ASN A 49 -7.42 -9.53 -13.82
CA ASN A 49 -6.56 -10.64 -13.42
C ASN A 49 -5.26 -10.15 -12.79
N SER A 50 -4.89 -8.90 -13.02
CA SER A 50 -3.70 -8.28 -12.44
C SER A 50 -4.14 -7.19 -11.47
N PHE A 51 -3.70 -7.27 -10.23
CA PHE A 51 -4.00 -6.27 -9.22
C PHE A 51 -2.98 -6.31 -8.11
N THR A 52 -2.92 -5.23 -7.34
CA THR A 52 -2.06 -5.13 -6.17
C THR A 52 -2.82 -4.55 -5.01
N PHE A 53 -2.82 -5.26 -3.89
CA PHE A 53 -3.20 -4.72 -2.59
C PHE A 53 -1.95 -4.25 -1.88
N SER A 54 -1.89 -2.96 -1.51
CA SER A 54 -0.85 -2.42 -0.65
C SER A 54 -1.48 -1.98 0.66
N THR A 55 -1.09 -2.65 1.74
CA THR A 55 -1.71 -2.54 3.06
C THR A 55 -0.69 -2.21 4.11
N TRP A 56 -0.95 -1.12 4.82
CA TRP A 56 -0.28 -0.81 6.07
C TRP A 56 -1.13 -1.31 7.23
N ILE A 57 -0.50 -2.04 8.14
CA ILE A 57 -1.16 -2.55 9.34
C ILE A 57 -0.31 -2.27 10.57
N ALA A 58 -0.95 -1.83 11.64
CA ALA A 58 -0.37 -1.74 12.97
C ALA A 58 -1.29 -2.44 13.96
N ILE A 59 -0.83 -3.53 14.57
CA ILE A 59 -1.62 -4.33 15.52
C ILE A 59 -1.25 -3.92 16.94
N ASN A 60 -2.22 -3.41 17.70
CA ASN A 60 -2.03 -3.02 19.09
C ASN A 60 -2.23 -4.19 20.06
N THR A 61 -3.28 -4.98 19.82
CA THR A 61 -3.62 -6.15 20.63
C THR A 61 -3.92 -7.33 19.72
N TRP A 62 -3.31 -8.47 20.01
CA TRP A 62 -3.62 -9.73 19.34
C TRP A 62 -4.62 -10.50 20.17
N VAL A 63 -5.77 -10.84 19.59
CA VAL A 63 -6.76 -11.69 20.25
C VAL A 63 -7.14 -12.82 19.31
N ASN A 64 -7.36 -13.99 19.91
CA ASN A 64 -7.59 -15.25 19.24
C ASN A 64 -8.91 -15.17 18.45
N GLY A 65 -8.84 -15.09 17.11
CA GLY A 65 -10.05 -14.81 16.34
C GLY A 65 -9.92 -14.66 14.82
N GLY A 66 -8.80 -15.08 14.19
CA GLY A 66 -8.69 -15.13 12.72
C GLY A 66 -9.10 -13.82 12.05
N ASN A 67 -8.30 -12.76 12.24
CA ASN A 67 -8.69 -11.43 11.77
C ASN A 67 -8.60 -11.36 10.25
N ASN A 68 -9.73 -11.12 9.59
CA ASN A 68 -9.74 -10.78 8.18
C ASN A 68 -9.19 -9.36 8.01
N LEU A 69 -8.07 -9.24 7.29
CA LEU A 69 -7.49 -7.95 6.93
C LEU A 69 -8.14 -7.42 5.65
N ILE A 70 -8.27 -8.29 4.66
CA ILE A 70 -8.94 -8.00 3.39
C ILE A 70 -9.73 -9.22 2.98
N LYS A 71 -10.97 -9.03 2.54
CA LYS A 71 -11.76 -10.10 1.93
C LYS A 71 -12.74 -9.56 0.89
N THR A 72 -13.09 -10.39 -0.08
CA THR A 72 -14.24 -10.11 -0.95
C THR A 72 -15.56 -10.25 -0.16
N PRO A 73 -16.62 -9.48 -0.49
CA PRO A 73 -17.90 -9.43 0.20
C PRO A 73 -18.74 -10.69 -0.12
N SER A 74 -18.40 -11.79 0.55
CA SER A 74 -19.16 -13.05 0.50
C SER A 74 -18.99 -13.79 1.83
N ALA A 75 -19.98 -14.63 2.18
CA ALA A 75 -19.85 -15.58 3.28
C ALA A 75 -18.70 -16.58 3.03
N THR A 76 -18.49 -16.94 1.77
CA THR A 76 -17.33 -17.69 1.26
C THR A 76 -16.51 -16.77 0.35
N PRO A 77 -15.54 -16.01 0.91
CA PRO A 77 -14.77 -15.06 0.13
C PRO A 77 -13.94 -15.77 -0.94
N THR A 78 -13.87 -15.20 -2.14
CA THR A 78 -13.03 -15.71 -3.23
C THR A 78 -11.58 -15.29 -3.07
N PHE A 79 -11.34 -14.19 -2.34
CA PHE A 79 -10.03 -13.79 -1.85
C PHE A 79 -10.13 -13.41 -0.37
N ALA A 80 -9.17 -13.89 0.42
CA ALA A 80 -9.02 -13.51 1.81
C ALA A 80 -7.55 -13.41 2.20
N LEU A 81 -7.22 -12.30 2.86
CA LEU A 81 -5.97 -12.08 3.57
C LEU A 81 -6.27 -12.07 5.07
N THR A 82 -5.77 -13.07 5.79
CA THR A 82 -6.10 -13.27 7.20
C THR A 82 -4.86 -13.38 8.07
N LEU A 83 -4.96 -12.89 9.30
CA LEU A 83 -3.98 -13.16 10.33
C LEU A 83 -4.24 -14.52 10.97
N GLY A 84 -3.16 -15.17 11.40
CA GLY A 84 -3.21 -16.36 12.22
C GLY A 84 -4.04 -16.16 13.48
N THR A 85 -4.58 -17.23 14.02
CA THR A 85 -5.39 -17.19 15.24
C THR A 85 -4.50 -16.98 16.48
N VAL A 86 -3.38 -17.69 16.54
CA VAL A 86 -2.46 -17.70 17.70
C VAL A 86 -1.03 -17.34 17.28
N THR A 87 -0.66 -17.60 16.03
CA THR A 87 0.66 -17.31 15.47
C THR A 87 0.65 -16.02 14.67
N ASN A 88 1.79 -15.33 14.61
CA ASN A 88 2.00 -14.13 13.80
C ASN A 88 2.17 -14.46 12.31
N ASP A 89 1.25 -15.25 11.80
CA ASP A 89 1.27 -15.74 10.44
C ASP A 89 0.24 -14.96 9.61
N LEU A 90 0.58 -14.75 8.34
CA LEU A 90 -0.30 -14.17 7.35
C LEU A 90 -0.71 -15.29 6.39
N THR A 91 -2.01 -15.51 6.23
CA THR A 91 -2.54 -16.51 5.30
C THR A 91 -3.26 -15.83 4.15
N LEU A 92 -2.91 -16.23 2.94
CA LEU A 92 -3.56 -15.84 1.70
C LEU A 92 -4.36 -17.01 1.15
N ALA A 93 -5.63 -16.77 0.85
CA ALA A 93 -6.51 -17.75 0.22
C ALA A 93 -7.13 -17.18 -1.05
N PHE A 94 -7.10 -17.97 -2.12
CA PHE A 94 -7.70 -17.67 -3.42
C PHE A 94 -8.60 -18.83 -3.87
N THR A 95 -9.84 -18.53 -4.24
CA THR A 95 -10.75 -19.49 -4.85
C THR A 95 -10.50 -19.52 -6.36
N THR A 96 -9.88 -20.59 -6.82
CA THR A 96 -9.50 -20.83 -8.21
C THR A 96 -10.00 -22.19 -8.67
N THR A 97 -10.08 -22.40 -9.99
CA THR A 97 -10.36 -23.70 -10.60
C THR A 97 -9.23 -24.04 -11.59
N PRO A 98 -8.46 -25.12 -11.40
CA PRO A 98 -8.42 -26.03 -10.24
C PRO A 98 -8.14 -25.33 -8.89
N ALA A 99 -8.58 -25.95 -7.80
CA ALA A 99 -8.43 -25.37 -6.46
C ALA A 99 -6.95 -25.18 -6.07
N THR A 100 -6.64 -24.04 -5.46
CA THR A 100 -5.32 -23.73 -4.89
C THR A 100 -5.40 -23.77 -3.37
N SER A 101 -4.44 -24.43 -2.73
CA SER A 101 -4.35 -24.44 -1.26
C SER A 101 -3.96 -23.04 -0.74
N PRO A 102 -4.50 -22.61 0.43
CA PRO A 102 -4.05 -21.38 1.07
C PRO A 102 -2.54 -21.38 1.34
N VAL A 103 -1.91 -20.22 1.20
CA VAL A 103 -0.48 -20.03 1.45
C VAL A 103 -0.31 -19.24 2.72
N THR A 104 0.39 -19.81 3.69
CA THR A 104 0.73 -19.15 4.95
C THR A 104 2.19 -18.73 4.94
N ILE A 105 2.45 -17.51 5.41
CA ILE A 105 3.77 -16.95 5.57
C ILE A 105 3.92 -16.53 7.03
N SER A 106 4.97 -17.02 7.69
CA SER A 106 5.12 -16.86 9.13
C SER A 106 5.90 -15.62 9.54
N ASN A 107 5.57 -15.12 10.73
CA ASN A 107 6.27 -14.05 11.44
C ASN A 107 6.38 -12.72 10.67
N ILE A 108 5.26 -12.21 10.17
CA ILE A 108 5.26 -11.03 9.29
C ILE A 108 5.00 -9.70 10.02
N VAL A 109 4.14 -9.68 11.04
CA VAL A 109 3.63 -8.41 11.60
C VAL A 109 4.05 -8.23 13.06
N PRO A 110 5.10 -7.45 13.37
CA PRO A 110 5.47 -7.21 14.75
C PRO A 110 4.38 -6.42 15.48
N LEU A 111 4.12 -6.74 16.75
CA LEU A 111 3.17 -6.01 17.58
C LEU A 111 3.60 -4.55 17.77
N GLN A 112 2.62 -3.65 17.81
CA GLN A 112 2.76 -2.22 18.08
C GLN A 112 3.67 -1.45 17.11
N THR A 113 3.90 -1.99 15.91
CA THR A 113 4.65 -1.31 14.84
C THR A 113 3.89 -1.39 13.52
N TRP A 114 4.12 -0.40 12.65
CA TRP A 114 3.59 -0.42 11.29
C TRP A 114 4.37 -1.45 10.46
N ALA A 115 3.64 -2.38 9.86
CA ALA A 115 4.14 -3.28 8.84
C ALA A 115 3.44 -2.97 7.51
N SER A 116 4.22 -2.93 6.43
CA SER A 116 3.69 -2.84 5.07
C SER A 116 3.62 -4.23 4.47
N ILE A 117 2.45 -4.61 4.00
CA ILE A 117 2.17 -5.88 3.32
C ILE A 117 1.67 -5.53 1.93
N ILE A 118 2.36 -5.99 0.90
CA ILE A 118 1.95 -5.76 -0.48
C ILE A 118 1.77 -7.12 -1.16
N VAL A 119 0.57 -7.36 -1.67
CA VAL A 119 0.22 -8.58 -2.41
C VAL A 119 -0.03 -8.17 -3.85
N SER A 120 0.84 -8.59 -4.77
CA SER A 120 0.68 -8.36 -6.20
C SER A 120 0.32 -9.66 -6.89
N VAL A 121 -0.77 -9.65 -7.64
CA VAL A 121 -1.19 -10.76 -8.50
C VAL A 121 -0.93 -10.34 -9.94
N ASN A 122 -0.17 -11.16 -10.64
CA ASN A 122 0.15 -10.97 -12.05
C ASN A 122 -0.60 -11.99 -12.89
N ASN A 123 -1.42 -11.49 -13.81
CA ASN A 123 -2.18 -12.26 -14.80
C ASN A 123 -3.02 -13.40 -14.20
N GLY A 124 -3.43 -13.23 -12.95
CA GLY A 124 -4.29 -14.13 -12.20
C GLY A 124 -3.66 -15.45 -11.77
N ASN A 125 -2.38 -15.72 -12.07
CA ASN A 125 -1.76 -17.01 -11.78
C ASN A 125 -0.44 -16.92 -11.00
N SER A 126 0.21 -15.76 -10.93
CA SER A 126 1.44 -15.55 -10.17
C SER A 126 1.19 -14.54 -9.06
N VAL A 127 1.59 -14.88 -7.84
CA VAL A 127 1.39 -14.02 -6.67
C VAL A 127 2.74 -13.75 -6.02
N ASP A 128 3.05 -12.47 -5.89
CA ASP A 128 4.20 -11.96 -5.16
C ASP A 128 3.75 -11.26 -3.88
N VAL A 129 4.34 -11.65 -2.76
CA VAL A 129 4.07 -11.06 -1.44
C VAL A 129 5.32 -10.37 -0.93
N TYR A 130 5.19 -9.06 -0.74
CA TYR A 130 6.23 -8.21 -0.19
C TYR A 130 5.87 -7.80 1.25
N VAL A 131 6.88 -7.76 2.10
CA VAL A 131 6.78 -7.25 3.48
C VAL A 131 7.83 -6.18 3.66
N ASN A 132 7.43 -4.99 4.11
CA ASN A 132 8.31 -3.84 4.30
C ASN A 132 9.18 -3.56 3.06
N GLY A 133 8.55 -3.62 1.87
CA GLY A 133 9.20 -3.38 0.58
C GLY A 133 10.13 -4.49 0.08
N LYS A 134 10.26 -5.62 0.80
CA LYS A 134 11.10 -6.77 0.39
C LYS A 134 10.23 -7.94 -0.05
N LEU A 135 10.63 -8.64 -1.12
CA LEU A 135 9.96 -9.85 -1.57
C LEU A 135 10.18 -10.98 -0.55
N VAL A 136 9.11 -11.49 0.04
CA VAL A 136 9.15 -12.58 1.03
C VAL A 136 8.73 -13.91 0.41
N LYS A 137 7.76 -13.89 -0.51
CA LYS A 137 7.25 -15.11 -1.13
C LYS A 137 6.75 -14.83 -2.54
N THR A 138 7.09 -15.74 -3.45
CA THR A 138 6.46 -15.86 -4.77
C THR A 138 5.87 -17.25 -4.87
N PHE A 139 4.65 -17.35 -5.38
CA PHE A 139 4.01 -18.64 -5.67
C PHE A 139 3.02 -18.53 -6.83
N ALA A 140 2.78 -19.65 -7.50
CA ALA A 140 1.78 -19.75 -8.54
C ALA A 140 0.47 -20.32 -7.99
N LEU A 141 -0.65 -19.84 -8.52
CA LEU A 141 -1.97 -20.43 -8.31
C LEU A 141 -2.15 -21.60 -9.29
N ASN A 142 -2.92 -22.61 -8.89
CA ASN A 142 -3.24 -23.76 -9.75
C ASN A 142 -4.22 -23.42 -10.88
N GLY A 143 -4.90 -22.28 -10.78
CA GLY A 143 -5.80 -21.74 -11.79
C GLY A 143 -5.69 -20.21 -11.88
N VAL A 144 -6.50 -19.61 -12.74
CA VAL A 144 -6.54 -18.15 -12.90
C VAL A 144 -7.54 -17.55 -11.90
N TYR A 145 -7.09 -16.62 -11.08
CA TYR A 145 -7.93 -15.80 -10.23
C TYR A 145 -8.24 -14.46 -10.91
N THR A 146 -9.51 -14.07 -10.89
CA THR A 146 -9.97 -12.76 -11.35
C THR A 146 -10.58 -12.02 -10.18
N LEU A 147 -10.06 -10.83 -9.85
CA LEU A 147 -10.76 -9.91 -8.96
C LEU A 147 -11.93 -9.31 -9.74
N LEU A 148 -13.15 -9.52 -9.28
CA LEU A 148 -14.35 -8.97 -9.91
C LEU A 148 -14.54 -7.51 -9.50
N ALA A 149 -15.11 -6.71 -10.39
CA ALA A 149 -15.58 -5.37 -10.06
C ALA A 149 -16.59 -5.42 -8.91
N GLY A 150 -16.50 -4.46 -8.00
CA GLY A 150 -17.35 -4.37 -6.81
C GLY A 150 -16.56 -4.17 -5.53
N ASP A 151 -17.23 -4.40 -4.41
CA ASP A 151 -16.71 -4.09 -3.10
C ASP A 151 -15.61 -5.07 -2.68
N VAL A 152 -14.64 -4.58 -1.92
CA VAL A 152 -13.63 -5.35 -1.19
C VAL A 152 -13.61 -4.81 0.24
N ILE A 153 -13.80 -5.71 1.21
CA ILE A 153 -13.86 -5.35 2.62
C ILE A 153 -12.45 -5.34 3.19
N VAL A 154 -12.08 -4.24 3.83
CA VAL A 154 -10.82 -4.01 4.55
C VAL A 154 -11.13 -3.88 6.05
N GLY A 155 -10.47 -4.69 6.86
CA GLY A 155 -10.73 -4.82 8.28
C GLY A 155 -12.06 -5.54 8.59
N GLY A 156 -12.55 -5.38 9.81
CA GLY A 156 -13.82 -5.99 10.25
C GLY A 156 -13.67 -7.44 10.71
N ALA A 157 -12.79 -7.67 11.67
CA ALA A 157 -12.67 -8.96 12.33
C ALA A 157 -13.84 -9.20 13.30
N ALA A 158 -14.54 -10.33 13.14
CA ALA A 158 -15.36 -10.89 14.21
C ALA A 158 -14.39 -11.54 15.23
N GLY A 159 -13.98 -10.78 16.26
CA GLY A 159 -13.12 -11.32 17.33
C GLY A 159 -11.75 -10.64 17.51
N THR A 160 -11.78 -9.35 17.83
CA THR A 160 -10.96 -8.70 18.88
C THR A 160 -9.46 -8.40 18.70
N SER A 161 -8.82 -8.48 17.53
CA SER A 161 -7.53 -7.76 17.38
C SER A 161 -7.74 -6.28 17.09
N THR A 162 -7.14 -5.40 17.88
CA THR A 162 -7.26 -3.95 17.71
C THR A 162 -6.02 -3.40 17.04
N GLY A 163 -6.18 -2.31 16.30
CA GLY A 163 -5.10 -1.74 15.52
C GLY A 163 -5.60 -0.77 14.47
N TYR A 164 -4.72 -0.44 13.56
CA TYR A 164 -4.97 0.41 12.42
C TYR A 164 -4.64 -0.32 11.14
N ILE A 165 -5.45 -0.11 10.12
CA ILE A 165 -5.23 -0.64 8.78
C ILE A 165 -5.47 0.46 7.76
N SER A 166 -4.67 0.48 6.71
CA SER A 166 -4.89 1.33 5.55
C SER A 166 -4.54 0.53 4.31
N THR A 167 -5.48 0.43 3.36
CA THR A 167 -5.27 -0.37 2.14
C THR A 167 -5.51 0.49 0.92
N THR A 168 -4.67 0.25 -0.09
CA THR A 168 -4.81 0.76 -1.45
C THR A 168 -4.95 -0.42 -2.41
N LEU A 169 -5.82 -0.25 -3.40
CA LEU A 169 -5.98 -1.20 -4.50
C LEU A 169 -5.52 -0.54 -5.80
N ASP A 170 -4.64 -1.22 -6.51
CA ASP A 170 -4.21 -0.88 -7.86
C ASP A 170 -4.60 -2.02 -8.81
N THR A 171 -5.04 -1.70 -10.03
CA THR A 171 -5.50 -2.67 -11.04
C THR A 171 -4.36 -3.17 -11.94
N LYS A 172 -3.11 -2.94 -11.53
CA LYS A 172 -1.91 -3.50 -12.16
C LYS A 172 -1.12 -4.35 -11.17
N SER A 173 -0.37 -5.29 -11.71
CA SER A 173 0.70 -5.96 -10.97
C SER A 173 1.92 -5.04 -10.90
N ILE A 174 2.73 -5.21 -9.86
CA ILE A 174 3.93 -4.40 -9.58
C ILE A 174 5.15 -5.29 -9.40
N GLY A 175 6.33 -4.74 -9.68
CA GLY A 175 7.60 -5.42 -9.42
C GLY A 175 8.26 -5.01 -8.09
N PRO A 176 9.44 -5.59 -7.77
CA PRO A 176 10.15 -5.30 -6.53
C PRO A 176 10.53 -3.82 -6.34
N GLN A 177 10.91 -3.12 -7.43
CA GLN A 177 11.25 -1.70 -7.36
C GLN A 177 10.03 -0.83 -7.01
N ASP A 178 8.87 -1.16 -7.59
CA ASP A 178 7.61 -0.47 -7.30
C ASP A 178 7.15 -0.76 -5.87
N ALA A 179 7.29 -2.01 -5.41
CA ALA A 179 6.99 -2.39 -4.03
C ALA A 179 7.87 -1.62 -3.03
N TRP A 180 9.17 -1.48 -3.32
CA TRP A 180 10.06 -0.62 -2.54
C TRP A 180 9.61 0.85 -2.56
N ASN A 181 9.26 1.37 -3.74
CA ASN A 181 8.80 2.74 -3.88
C ASN A 181 7.54 3.02 -3.04
N ILE A 182 6.56 2.11 -3.07
CA ILE A 182 5.32 2.18 -2.28
C ILE A 182 5.62 2.08 -0.78
N TYR A 183 6.50 1.16 -0.36
CA TYR A 183 6.89 1.07 1.04
C TYR A 183 7.61 2.33 1.52
N SER A 184 8.53 2.85 0.71
CA SER A 184 9.33 4.03 1.04
C SER A 184 8.54 5.34 1.07
N SER A 185 7.38 5.40 0.42
CA SER A 185 6.50 6.58 0.50
C SER A 185 5.72 6.64 1.81
N GLY A 186 5.46 5.49 2.43
CA GLY A 186 4.92 5.40 3.80
C GLY A 186 3.40 5.20 3.87
N PHE A 187 2.85 5.36 5.07
CA PHE A 187 1.41 5.24 5.36
C PHE A 187 0.76 6.63 5.28
N GLY A 188 0.41 7.10 4.08
CA GLY A 188 -0.15 8.43 3.90
C GLY A 188 -0.73 8.57 2.50
N GLY A 189 -2.05 8.59 2.40
CA GLY A 189 -2.77 8.40 1.14
C GLY A 189 -2.53 9.48 0.07
N GLY A 190 -2.83 9.08 -1.16
CA GLY A 190 -3.38 9.90 -2.25
C GLY A 190 -2.89 11.34 -2.39
N GLY A 191 -2.03 11.57 -3.38
CA GLY A 191 -2.00 12.82 -4.15
C GLY A 191 -1.73 14.10 -3.35
N GLY A 192 -0.57 14.20 -2.69
CA GLY A 192 -0.08 15.48 -2.14
C GLY A 192 0.96 15.32 -1.03
N ASP A 193 0.62 14.58 0.02
CA ASP A 193 1.47 14.41 1.21
C ASP A 193 2.68 13.48 0.96
N ASP A 194 2.57 12.59 -0.04
CA ASP A 194 3.61 11.65 -0.44
C ASP A 194 4.87 12.34 -1.01
N PHE A 195 4.74 13.54 -1.61
CA PHE A 195 5.91 14.27 -2.12
C PHE A 195 6.73 14.90 -0.99
N PHE A 196 6.10 15.53 0.00
CA PHE A 196 6.79 16.16 1.13
C PHE A 196 7.39 15.14 2.10
N ASN A 197 6.74 13.98 2.28
CA ASN A 197 7.33 12.89 3.05
C ASN A 197 8.53 12.23 2.35
N LYS A 198 8.51 12.14 1.00
CA LYS A 198 9.57 11.49 0.21
C LYS A 198 10.74 12.41 -0.14
N TYR A 199 10.50 13.70 -0.33
CA TYR A 199 11.50 14.69 -0.70
C TYR A 199 11.57 15.80 0.36
N LYS A 200 12.65 15.81 1.14
CA LYS A 200 12.97 16.91 2.06
C LYS A 200 13.61 18.07 1.30
N ILE A 201 13.10 19.28 1.47
CA ILE A 201 13.70 20.47 0.90
C ILE A 201 14.59 21.10 1.96
N ARG A 202 15.91 21.17 1.67
CA ARG A 202 16.88 21.85 2.52
C ARG A 202 17.19 23.22 1.96
N PHE A 203 16.86 24.27 2.72
CA PHE A 203 17.34 25.61 2.47
C PHE A 203 18.55 25.88 3.37
N ALA A 204 19.72 26.07 2.76
CA ALA A 204 20.95 26.43 3.44
C ALA A 204 21.43 27.80 2.94
N PHE A 205 21.58 28.77 3.85
CA PHE A 205 22.21 30.04 3.56
C PHE A 205 23.70 29.92 3.82
N VAL A 206 24.51 29.94 2.76
CA VAL A 206 25.96 29.77 2.83
C VAL A 206 26.65 31.08 2.44
N LYS A 207 27.59 31.52 3.26
CA LYS A 207 28.47 32.65 2.97
C LYS A 207 29.91 32.21 3.17
N ASP A 208 30.79 32.51 2.20
CA ASP A 208 32.22 32.15 2.27
C ASP A 208 32.46 30.65 2.53
N ASN A 209 31.61 29.80 1.95
CA ASN A 209 31.61 28.34 2.14
C ASN A 209 31.31 27.86 3.58
N VAL A 210 30.79 28.75 4.43
CA VAL A 210 30.31 28.44 5.79
C VAL A 210 28.79 28.56 5.82
N GLU A 211 28.13 27.51 6.29
CA GLU A 211 26.67 27.46 6.44
C GLU A 211 26.24 28.31 7.65
N LEU A 212 25.49 29.39 7.40
CA LEU A 212 25.09 30.37 8.42
C LEU A 212 23.71 30.09 9.01
N SER A 213 22.82 29.49 8.23
CA SER A 213 21.47 29.14 8.68
C SER A 213 20.90 28.00 7.84
N ARG A 214 20.21 27.07 8.50
CA ARG A 214 19.58 25.90 7.89
C ARG A 214 18.12 25.84 8.27
N LEU A 215 17.27 25.59 7.27
CA LEU A 215 15.89 25.21 7.44
C LEU A 215 15.63 23.91 6.66
N ASP A 216 15.22 22.87 7.40
CA ASP A 216 14.80 21.60 6.83
C ASP A 216 13.25 21.56 6.86
N ILE A 217 12.63 21.34 5.68
CA ILE A 217 11.19 21.14 5.50
C ILE A 217 10.96 19.78 4.87
#